data_AF-A0A813V265-F1
#
_entry.id   AF-A0A813V265-F1
#
_cell.length_a   1.000
_cell.length_b   1.000
_cell.length_c   1.000
_cell.angle_alpha   90.00
_cell.angle_beta   90.00
_cell.angle_gamma   90.00
#
_symmetry.space_group_name_H-M   'P 1'
#
loop_
_entity.id
_entity.type
_entity.pdbx_description
1 polymer ?
#
loop_
_entity_poly.entity_id
_entity_poly.type
_entity_poly.pdbx_seq_one_letter_code
_entity_poly.pdbx_strand_id
1 'polypeptide(L)'
;MSENSNVALIQRVRGESFLVAPRYINLKYLGNGCYGMVVSALDTKTDTPVAIKKISPFDYQTYCQRTLRELRILTRFKHENVIEENSYRLLIGICDFGLARSCDFGYDSGFLTEYVATRWYRAPDVMLNSRGYNKAIDIWSCGCVLAEMMLGRPLFPGRHYLDQLNMIFAVIGSPSNDDLECIHNEKVKKLDLPSHCFSLNYKKINFLRLDPLDMLDKLLTFNPDKRYTADEALAHPYLAQYYDADDEPICLTPFTYDDELSGVPSTCSPDTLRKQYHRLLLEYHPDKCFDVEKLERYYSIKNAFKILSDDTLRQNYEQEQKRQTLIMMPLLHVHIDDMDEFVDNDSRNISYSYDCRCGTLLTVENDKLQELEINGTIIIECENCSMTIEIRK
;
A
#
# COMPACT_ATOMS: atom_id res chain seq x y z
N MET A 1 -36.20 25.82 16.30
CA MET A 1 -36.32 25.25 14.96
C MET A 1 -34.99 25.45 14.23
N SER A 2 -34.58 24.40 13.52
CA SER A 2 -33.38 24.21 12.68
C SER A 2 -32.00 24.19 13.37
N GLU A 3 -31.72 23.10 14.08
CA GLU A 3 -30.41 22.44 13.93
C GLU A 3 -30.29 22.02 12.46
N ASN A 4 -29.60 22.82 11.65
CA ASN A 4 -29.24 22.41 10.30
C ASN A 4 -28.15 21.34 10.42
N SER A 5 -28.59 20.09 10.27
CA SER A 5 -27.81 18.95 9.85
C SER A 5 -26.75 19.36 8.82
N ASN A 6 -25.48 19.36 9.23
CA ASN A 6 -24.30 19.43 8.36
C ASN A 6 -24.23 18.15 7.51
N VAL A 7 -25.15 17.99 6.58
CA VAL A 7 -25.06 16.95 5.56
C VAL A 7 -23.89 17.35 4.67
N ALA A 8 -22.76 16.65 4.81
CA ALA A 8 -21.62 16.82 3.93
C ALA A 8 -22.11 16.69 2.48
N LEU A 9 -22.12 17.79 1.74
CA LEU A 9 -22.67 17.83 0.40
C LEU A 9 -21.73 17.01 -0.51
N ILE A 10 -22.14 15.78 -0.85
CA ILE A 10 -21.34 14.91 -1.72
C ILE A 10 -21.44 15.46 -3.15
N GLN A 11 -20.31 15.91 -3.65
CA GLN A 11 -20.16 16.36 -5.04
C GLN A 11 -19.71 15.17 -5.88
N ARG A 12 -20.21 15.07 -7.12
CA ARG A 12 -19.82 14.00 -8.05
C ARG A 12 -19.07 14.55 -9.24
N VAL A 13 -17.93 13.95 -9.56
CA VAL A 13 -17.12 14.28 -10.74
C VAL A 13 -16.90 13.01 -11.53
N ARG A 14 -17.38 12.97 -12.78
CA ARG A 14 -17.30 11.79 -13.66
C ARG A 14 -17.75 10.47 -13.00
N GLY A 15 -18.81 10.52 -12.19
CA GLY A 15 -19.37 9.37 -11.48
C GLY A 15 -18.78 9.10 -10.09
N GLU A 16 -17.58 9.61 -9.81
CA GLU A 16 -16.92 9.47 -8.51
C GLU A 16 -17.44 10.48 -7.49
N SER A 17 -17.69 10.03 -6.26
CA SER A 17 -18.11 10.89 -5.15
C SER A 17 -16.92 11.53 -4.41
N PHE A 18 -17.06 12.80 -4.07
CA PHE A 18 -16.11 13.59 -3.29
C PHE A 18 -16.82 14.20 -2.08
N LEU A 19 -16.31 13.88 -0.88
CA LEU A 19 -16.80 14.35 0.41
C LEU A 19 -15.81 15.37 0.99
N VAL A 20 -15.70 16.53 0.34
CA VAL A 20 -14.69 17.56 0.67
C VAL A 20 -15.30 18.94 0.99
N ALA A 21 -16.62 19.07 0.81
CA ALA A 21 -17.39 20.23 1.23
C ALA A 21 -17.49 20.28 2.78
N PRO A 22 -17.70 21.46 3.39
CA PRO A 22 -17.89 22.77 2.75
C PRO A 22 -16.58 23.48 2.38
N ARG A 23 -15.43 22.98 2.84
CA ARG A 23 -14.15 23.67 2.64
C ARG A 23 -13.74 23.73 1.17
N TYR A 24 -13.82 22.61 0.47
CA TYR A 24 -13.40 22.52 -0.93
C TYR A 24 -14.62 22.40 -1.85
N ILE A 25 -14.76 23.36 -2.75
CA ILE A 25 -15.93 23.50 -3.64
C ILE A 25 -15.52 23.65 -5.10
N ASN A 26 -16.49 23.67 -6.01
CA ASN A 26 -16.29 23.87 -7.44
C ASN A 26 -15.33 22.85 -8.07
N LEU A 27 -15.51 21.55 -7.75
CA LEU A 27 -14.61 20.51 -8.23
C LEU A 27 -14.64 20.39 -9.75
N LYS A 28 -13.47 20.37 -10.39
CA LYS A 28 -13.29 20.11 -11.82
C LYS A 28 -12.29 18.99 -12.02
N TYR A 29 -12.58 18.10 -12.98
CA TYR A 29 -11.68 17.00 -13.31
C TYR A 29 -10.35 17.52 -13.88
N LEU A 30 -9.23 17.05 -13.34
CA LEU A 30 -7.89 17.30 -13.87
C LEU A 30 -7.31 16.07 -14.56
N GLY A 31 -7.48 14.88 -13.96
CA GLY A 31 -6.88 13.66 -14.49
C GLY A 31 -7.10 12.44 -13.61
N ASN A 32 -6.51 11.33 -14.02
CA ASN A 32 -6.39 10.12 -13.20
C ASN A 32 -4.90 9.93 -12.88
N GLY A 33 -4.57 9.84 -11.61
CA GLY A 33 -3.25 9.34 -11.17
C GLY A 33 -3.25 7.81 -11.09
N CYS A 34 -2.11 7.23 -10.73
CA CYS A 34 -1.93 5.79 -10.61
C CYS A 34 -2.94 5.09 -9.67
N TYR A 35 -3.49 5.81 -8.68
CA TYR A 35 -4.35 5.24 -7.61
C TYR A 35 -5.64 6.02 -7.36
N GLY A 36 -6.03 6.90 -8.28
CA GLY A 36 -7.32 7.56 -8.19
C GLY A 36 -7.44 8.88 -8.94
N MET A 37 -8.62 9.48 -8.83
CA MET A 37 -9.00 10.68 -9.56
C MET A 37 -8.43 11.95 -8.93
N VAL A 38 -7.91 12.84 -9.77
CA VAL A 38 -7.43 14.16 -9.39
C VAL A 38 -8.41 15.22 -9.89
N VAL A 39 -8.77 16.14 -9.01
CA VAL A 39 -9.69 17.24 -9.28
C VAL A 39 -9.11 18.55 -8.77
N SER A 40 -9.34 19.66 -9.47
CA SER A 40 -9.10 21.00 -8.90
C SER A 40 -10.30 21.39 -8.06
N ALA A 41 -10.10 22.05 -6.93
CA ALA A 41 -11.14 22.64 -6.11
C ALA A 41 -10.73 24.04 -5.66
N LEU A 42 -11.70 24.87 -5.27
CA LEU A 42 -11.44 26.13 -4.56
C LEU A 42 -11.45 25.85 -3.06
N ASP A 43 -10.37 26.18 -2.35
CA ASP A 43 -10.35 26.18 -0.88
C ASP A 43 -10.98 27.48 -0.38
N THR A 44 -12.17 27.36 0.21
CA THR A 44 -12.94 28.50 0.75
C THR A 44 -12.28 29.20 1.94
N LYS A 45 -11.28 28.59 2.58
CA LYS A 45 -10.57 29.22 3.70
C LYS A 45 -9.44 30.14 3.24
N THR A 46 -8.71 29.72 2.21
CA THR A 46 -7.55 30.46 1.68
C THR A 46 -7.90 31.25 0.41
N ASP A 47 -9.07 31.00 -0.18
CA ASP A 47 -9.51 31.52 -1.48
C ASP A 47 -8.54 31.18 -2.62
N THR A 48 -7.89 30.01 -2.52
CA THR A 48 -6.92 29.55 -3.52
C THR A 48 -7.38 28.26 -4.21
N PRO A 49 -7.05 28.09 -5.50
CA PRO A 49 -7.26 26.82 -6.18
C PRO A 49 -6.27 25.78 -5.66
N VAL A 50 -6.77 24.57 -5.40
CA VAL A 50 -5.98 23.42 -4.92
C VAL A 50 -6.26 22.19 -5.76
N ALA A 51 -5.32 21.24 -5.80
CA ALA A 51 -5.54 19.92 -6.37
C ALA A 51 -5.86 18.91 -5.27
N ILE A 52 -6.89 18.10 -5.47
CA ILE A 52 -7.32 17.02 -4.56
C ILE A 52 -7.19 15.70 -5.31
N LYS A 53 -6.31 14.83 -4.82
CA LYS A 53 -6.16 13.44 -5.29
C LYS A 53 -6.97 12.52 -4.36
N LYS A 54 -8.09 12.00 -4.85
CA LYS A 54 -8.86 10.97 -4.12
C LYS A 54 -8.13 9.65 -4.25
N ILE A 55 -7.92 8.97 -3.13
CA ILE A 55 -7.24 7.67 -3.05
C ILE A 55 -8.10 6.66 -2.31
N SER A 56 -8.16 5.44 -2.83
CA SER A 56 -8.84 4.30 -2.18
C SER A 56 -7.89 3.08 -2.17
N PRO A 57 -6.78 3.14 -1.42
CA PRO A 57 -5.68 2.17 -1.57
C PRO A 57 -5.92 0.85 -0.83
N PHE A 58 -6.98 0.75 -0.02
CA PHE A 58 -7.12 -0.26 1.03
C PHE A 58 -7.57 -1.64 0.58
N ASP A 59 -7.83 -1.81 -0.72
CA ASP A 59 -8.22 -3.09 -1.30
C ASP A 59 -7.00 -3.95 -1.62
N TYR A 60 -5.82 -3.34 -1.80
CA TYR A 60 -4.58 -4.03 -2.15
C TYR A 60 -3.41 -3.56 -1.31
N GLN A 61 -2.65 -4.52 -0.79
CA GLN A 61 -1.49 -4.26 0.06
C GLN A 61 -0.42 -3.40 -0.63
N THR A 62 -0.16 -3.64 -1.91
CA THR A 62 0.82 -2.88 -2.71
C THR A 62 0.42 -1.41 -2.85
N TYR A 63 -0.86 -1.11 -3.04
CA TYR A 63 -1.35 0.27 -3.13
C TYR A 63 -1.30 0.98 -1.79
N CYS A 64 -1.60 0.27 -0.70
CA CYS A 64 -1.42 0.79 0.66
C CYS A 64 0.04 1.21 0.91
N GLN A 65 1.01 0.34 0.58
CA GLN A 65 2.43 0.64 0.74
C GLN A 65 2.88 1.83 -0.10
N ARG A 66 2.46 1.91 -1.37
CA ARG A 66 2.78 3.03 -2.26
C ARG A 66 2.21 4.35 -1.75
N THR A 67 0.97 4.34 -1.28
CA THR A 67 0.31 5.54 -0.76
C THR A 67 0.95 6.02 0.54
N LEU A 68 1.24 5.11 1.47
CA LEU A 68 1.87 5.45 2.74
C LEU A 68 3.26 6.06 2.51
N ARG A 69 4.02 5.48 1.59
CA ARG A 69 5.33 6.00 1.17
C ARG A 69 5.23 7.40 0.57
N GLU A 70 4.32 7.60 -0.38
CA GLU A 70 4.10 8.90 -1.02
C GLU A 70 3.82 9.98 0.05
N LEU A 71 2.94 9.71 1.02
CA LEU A 71 2.63 10.66 2.09
C LEU A 71 3.80 10.93 3.03
N ARG A 72 4.56 9.91 3.44
CA ARG A 72 5.71 10.09 4.35
C ARG A 72 6.82 10.91 3.72
N ILE A 73 7.07 10.71 2.43
CA ILE A 73 8.06 11.50 1.69
C ILE A 73 7.56 12.94 1.54
N LEU A 74 6.33 13.14 1.07
CA LEU A 74 5.77 14.48 0.84
C LEU A 74 5.59 15.30 2.14
N THR A 75 5.29 14.66 3.27
CA THR A 75 5.20 15.36 4.57
C THR A 75 6.57 15.74 5.12
N ARG A 76 7.65 15.10 4.66
CA ARG A 76 9.01 15.34 5.13
C ARG A 76 9.82 16.27 4.24
N PHE A 77 9.59 16.22 2.94
CA PHE A 77 10.30 17.03 1.95
C PHE A 77 9.72 18.44 1.93
N LYS A 78 10.62 19.42 2.00
CA LYS A 78 10.30 20.85 1.89
C LYS A 78 11.26 21.45 0.89
N HIS A 79 10.80 21.61 -0.34
CA HIS A 79 11.62 22.04 -1.47
C HIS A 79 10.72 22.61 -2.55
N GLU A 80 11.10 23.73 -3.18
CA GLU A 80 10.26 24.43 -4.16
C GLU A 80 9.94 23.59 -5.42
N ASN A 81 10.86 22.70 -5.82
CA ASN A 81 10.67 21.77 -6.95
C ASN A 81 10.09 20.39 -6.57
N VAL A 82 9.62 20.20 -5.34
CA VAL A 82 8.77 19.07 -4.94
C VAL A 82 7.41 19.65 -4.61
N ILE A 83 6.30 19.11 -5.17
CA ILE A 83 4.98 19.76 -5.11
C ILE A 83 4.69 20.34 -3.71
N GLU A 84 4.68 21.69 -3.63
CA GLU A 84 4.39 22.48 -2.43
C GLU A 84 3.22 23.45 -2.67
N GLU A 85 2.62 23.88 -1.55
CA GLU A 85 1.35 24.57 -1.39
C GLU A 85 1.34 26.05 -1.85
N ASN A 86 2.46 26.69 -2.24
CA ASN A 86 2.49 28.17 -2.37
C ASN A 86 3.40 28.79 -3.47
N SER A 87 3.69 28.11 -4.58
CA SER A 87 4.51 28.71 -5.64
C SER A 87 3.67 29.41 -6.71
N TYR A 88 3.44 30.72 -6.53
CA TYR A 88 2.88 31.63 -7.54
C TYR A 88 3.87 31.96 -8.68
N ARG A 89 5.08 31.39 -8.63
CA ARG A 89 6.06 31.37 -9.72
C ARG A 89 5.95 30.01 -10.42
N LEU A 90 5.70 30.03 -11.73
CA LEU A 90 5.85 28.87 -12.63
C LEU A 90 7.18 28.15 -12.35
N LEU A 91 7.16 27.01 -11.66
CA LEU A 91 8.35 26.18 -11.43
C LEU A 91 7.88 24.73 -11.37
N ILE A 92 8.60 23.82 -12.00
CA ILE A 92 8.20 22.42 -12.13
C ILE A 92 8.26 21.72 -10.76
N GLY A 93 7.28 20.84 -10.46
CA GLY A 93 7.23 20.06 -9.22
C GLY A 93 7.27 18.56 -9.48
N ILE A 94 8.24 17.86 -8.88
CA ILE A 94 8.31 16.38 -8.92
C ILE A 94 7.17 15.80 -8.07
N CYS A 95 6.51 14.78 -8.61
CA CYS A 95 5.33 14.16 -8.03
C CYS A 95 5.35 12.63 -8.15
N ASP A 96 4.45 11.96 -7.42
CA ASP A 96 4.25 10.50 -7.42
C ASP A 96 5.46 9.71 -6.87
N PHE A 97 5.72 9.90 -5.57
CA PHE A 97 6.76 9.18 -4.83
C PHE A 97 6.34 7.74 -4.43
N GLY A 98 5.25 7.22 -5.01
CA GLY A 98 4.73 5.89 -4.67
C GLY A 98 5.73 4.76 -4.97
N LEU A 99 6.62 4.95 -5.96
CA LEU A 99 7.66 3.99 -6.34
C LEU A 99 9.04 4.30 -5.75
N ALA A 100 9.23 5.43 -5.07
CA ALA A 100 10.51 5.81 -4.46
C ALA A 100 11.01 4.73 -3.48
N ARG A 101 12.32 4.63 -3.24
CA ARG A 101 12.91 3.72 -2.25
C ARG A 101 14.15 4.37 -1.65
N SER A 102 14.43 4.08 -0.38
CA SER A 102 15.70 4.49 0.24
C SER A 102 16.86 3.68 -0.35
N CYS A 103 18.02 4.34 -0.55
CA CYS A 103 19.23 3.72 -1.07
C CYS A 103 19.96 2.83 -0.04
N ASP A 104 19.62 2.91 1.25
CA ASP A 104 20.31 2.21 2.34
C ASP A 104 20.09 0.69 2.38
N PHE A 105 19.36 0.14 1.41
CA PHE A 105 19.10 -1.30 1.33
C PHE A 105 20.31 -2.05 0.76
N GLY A 106 21.26 -2.40 1.65
CA GLY A 106 22.10 -3.57 1.43
C GLY A 106 21.21 -4.83 1.45
N TYR A 107 21.34 -5.68 0.43
CA TYR A 107 20.69 -6.99 0.24
C TYR A 107 19.36 -7.06 -0.51
N ASP A 108 19.47 -7.61 -1.73
CA ASP A 108 18.77 -8.82 -2.19
C ASP A 108 17.23 -8.88 -2.01
N SER A 109 16.53 -7.78 -2.20
CA SER A 109 15.08 -7.82 -2.42
C SER A 109 14.81 -8.34 -3.83
N GLY A 110 14.58 -9.65 -3.93
CA GLY A 110 14.27 -10.34 -5.17
C GLY A 110 13.21 -9.64 -6.03
N PHE A 111 13.33 -9.83 -7.33
CA PHE A 111 12.33 -9.56 -8.38
C PHE A 111 11.28 -8.51 -7.96
N LEU A 112 11.69 -7.25 -7.87
CA LEU A 112 10.72 -6.17 -7.85
C LEU A 112 9.92 -6.28 -9.15
N THR A 113 8.63 -6.62 -8.99
CA THR A 113 7.69 -6.92 -10.07
C THR A 113 7.97 -6.08 -11.33
N GLU A 114 8.27 -6.81 -12.41
CA GLU A 114 8.90 -6.37 -13.66
C GLU A 114 8.12 -5.27 -14.43
N TYR A 115 6.89 -4.93 -14.02
CA TYR A 115 5.89 -4.41 -14.95
C TYR A 115 4.89 -3.37 -14.38
N VAL A 116 5.31 -2.41 -13.55
CA VAL A 116 4.35 -1.44 -12.97
C VAL A 116 4.57 0.04 -13.32
N ALA A 117 5.34 0.34 -14.37
CA ALA A 117 5.54 1.73 -14.81
C ALA A 117 5.83 1.81 -16.30
N THR A 118 5.70 3.02 -16.88
CA THR A 118 6.12 3.34 -18.23
C THR A 118 7.60 2.99 -18.41
N ARG A 119 7.89 2.05 -19.32
CA ARG A 119 9.24 1.50 -19.50
C ARG A 119 10.21 2.46 -20.19
N TRP A 120 9.70 3.49 -20.84
CA TRP A 120 10.45 4.38 -21.73
C TRP A 120 11.58 5.14 -21.03
N TYR A 121 11.46 5.34 -19.72
CA TYR A 121 12.42 6.07 -18.90
C TYR A 121 13.31 5.16 -18.06
N ARG A 122 13.19 3.82 -18.19
CA ARG A 122 13.98 2.89 -17.40
C ARG A 122 15.43 2.83 -17.88
N ALA A 123 16.35 2.86 -16.93
CA ALA A 123 17.78 2.71 -17.17
C ALA A 123 18.14 1.28 -17.61
N PRO A 124 19.15 1.09 -18.49
CA PRO A 124 19.55 -0.23 -18.96
C PRO A 124 20.08 -1.11 -17.81
N ASP A 125 20.79 -0.54 -16.85
CA ASP A 125 21.30 -1.25 -15.67
C ASP A 125 20.17 -1.80 -14.79
N VAL A 126 19.05 -1.08 -14.61
CA VAL A 126 17.85 -1.60 -13.92
C VAL A 126 17.23 -2.78 -14.66
N MET A 127 17.31 -2.79 -15.99
CA MET A 127 16.78 -3.86 -16.81
C MET A 127 17.70 -5.08 -16.80
N LEU A 128 19.02 -4.89 -16.78
CA LEU A 128 20.03 -5.94 -16.95
C LEU A 128 20.55 -6.52 -15.62
N ASN A 129 20.66 -5.69 -14.57
CA ASN A 129 21.08 -6.07 -13.24
C ASN A 129 19.87 -6.19 -12.30
N SER A 130 19.75 -7.33 -11.64
CA SER A 130 18.68 -7.60 -10.66
C SER A 130 19.00 -7.07 -9.26
N ARG A 131 20.20 -6.53 -9.03
CA ARG A 131 20.72 -6.14 -7.71
C ARG A 131 21.47 -4.81 -7.82
N GLY A 132 20.84 -3.73 -7.40
CA GLY A 132 21.49 -2.42 -7.30
C GLY A 132 20.61 -1.27 -7.79
N TYR A 133 19.68 -0.83 -6.96
CA TYR A 133 19.00 0.45 -7.16
C TYR A 133 19.89 1.55 -6.58
N ASN A 134 20.35 2.47 -7.41
CA ASN A 134 21.18 3.59 -7.01
C ASN A 134 20.58 4.90 -7.55
N LYS A 135 21.15 6.03 -7.14
CA LYS A 135 20.70 7.36 -7.58
C LYS A 135 20.83 7.56 -9.10
N ALA A 136 21.70 6.80 -9.77
CA ALA A 136 21.96 6.97 -11.20
C ALA A 136 20.76 6.59 -12.09
N ILE A 137 19.81 5.78 -11.59
CA ILE A 137 18.60 5.40 -12.33
C ILE A 137 17.69 6.61 -12.61
N ASP A 138 17.63 7.54 -11.66
CA ASP A 138 16.83 8.76 -11.78
C ASP A 138 17.49 9.74 -12.75
N ILE A 139 18.83 9.78 -12.77
CA ILE A 139 19.61 10.58 -13.73
C ILE A 139 19.37 10.10 -15.16
N TRP A 140 19.33 8.79 -15.39
CA TRP A 140 18.95 8.25 -16.70
C TRP A 140 17.56 8.73 -17.13
N SER A 141 16.59 8.65 -16.21
CA SER A 141 15.22 9.12 -16.46
C SER A 141 15.19 10.61 -16.81
N CYS A 142 15.99 11.44 -16.13
CA CYS A 142 16.17 12.86 -16.44
C CYS A 142 16.74 13.07 -17.85
N GLY A 143 17.72 12.26 -18.27
CA GLY A 143 18.25 12.27 -19.65
C GLY A 143 17.17 11.97 -20.69
N CYS A 144 16.32 10.97 -20.44
CA CYS A 144 15.17 10.67 -21.30
C CYS A 144 14.19 11.83 -21.40
N VAL A 145 13.88 12.50 -20.29
CA VAL A 145 12.99 13.69 -20.25
C VAL A 145 13.62 14.86 -21.01
N LEU A 146 14.93 15.12 -20.82
CA LEU A 146 15.65 16.16 -21.57
C LEU A 146 15.59 15.90 -23.08
N ALA A 147 15.87 14.67 -23.51
CA ALA A 147 15.73 14.29 -24.91
C ALA A 147 14.31 14.45 -25.42
N GLU A 148 13.30 14.06 -24.63
CA GLU A 148 11.90 14.20 -25.02
C GLU A 148 11.48 15.67 -25.17
N MET A 149 11.92 16.55 -24.28
CA MET A 149 11.71 18.00 -24.42
C MET A 149 12.36 18.54 -25.70
N MET A 150 13.55 18.06 -26.06
CA MET A 150 14.26 18.49 -27.27
C MET A 150 13.64 17.95 -28.55
N LEU A 151 13.06 16.74 -28.52
CA LEU A 151 12.52 16.04 -29.68
C LEU A 151 11.01 16.23 -29.87
N GLY A 152 10.30 16.66 -28.82
CA GLY A 152 8.83 16.69 -28.74
C GLY A 152 8.18 15.30 -28.72
N ARG A 153 8.97 14.24 -28.51
CA ARG A 153 8.51 12.84 -28.47
C ARG A 153 9.45 11.97 -27.63
N PRO A 154 8.97 10.85 -27.06
CA PRO A 154 9.81 9.97 -26.26
C PRO A 154 11.01 9.44 -27.03
N LEU A 155 12.17 9.40 -26.36
CA LEU A 155 13.42 8.91 -26.95
C LEU A 155 13.41 7.39 -27.13
N PHE A 156 12.91 6.65 -26.13
CA PHE A 156 12.88 5.18 -26.13
C PHE A 156 11.46 4.62 -25.95
N PRO A 157 10.55 4.75 -26.95
CA PRO A 157 9.20 4.23 -26.87
C PRO A 157 9.10 2.70 -27.08
N GLY A 158 9.82 1.91 -26.27
CA GLY A 158 9.86 0.46 -26.36
C GLY A 158 8.50 -0.20 -26.10
N ARG A 159 8.14 -1.19 -26.90
CA ARG A 159 6.88 -1.93 -26.82
C ARG A 159 6.91 -3.03 -25.78
N HIS A 160 8.05 -3.67 -25.61
CA HIS A 160 8.31 -4.73 -24.64
C HIS A 160 9.75 -4.65 -24.13
N TYR A 161 10.10 -5.49 -23.16
CA TYR A 161 11.40 -5.46 -22.47
C TYR A 161 12.60 -5.47 -23.42
N LEU A 162 12.66 -6.44 -24.35
CA LEU A 162 13.78 -6.53 -25.28
C LEU A 162 13.83 -5.38 -26.30
N ASP A 163 12.66 -4.90 -26.73
CA ASP A 163 12.57 -3.76 -27.66
C ASP A 163 13.10 -2.49 -27.00
N GLN A 164 12.77 -2.25 -25.73
CA GLN A 164 13.30 -1.14 -24.95
C GLN A 164 14.84 -1.17 -24.91
N LEU A 165 15.46 -2.33 -24.63
CA LEU A 165 16.93 -2.47 -24.66
C LEU A 165 17.51 -2.19 -26.05
N ASN A 166 16.90 -2.77 -27.10
CA ASN A 166 17.35 -2.55 -28.48
C ASN A 166 17.28 -1.06 -28.86
N MET A 167 16.22 -0.35 -28.46
CA MET A 167 16.11 1.09 -28.69
C MET A 167 17.18 1.88 -27.95
N ILE A 168 17.50 1.50 -26.70
CA ILE A 168 18.57 2.13 -25.92
C ILE A 168 19.92 1.99 -26.64
N PHE A 169 20.30 0.76 -27.00
CA PHE A 169 21.56 0.48 -27.68
C PHE A 169 21.63 1.06 -29.11
N ALA A 170 20.48 1.28 -29.75
CA ALA A 170 20.41 2.00 -31.02
C ALA A 170 20.66 3.52 -30.90
N VAL A 171 20.74 4.08 -29.69
CA VAL A 171 21.09 5.48 -29.47
C VAL A 171 22.48 5.59 -28.84
N ILE A 172 22.72 4.89 -27.74
CA ILE A 172 23.98 5.02 -26.98
C ILE A 172 25.12 4.15 -27.54
N GLY A 173 24.81 3.22 -28.45
CA GLY A 173 25.75 2.22 -28.95
C GLY A 173 25.84 0.98 -28.04
N SER A 174 26.67 0.03 -28.44
CA SER A 174 26.91 -1.19 -27.65
C SER A 174 27.86 -0.88 -26.49
N PRO A 175 27.61 -1.40 -25.28
CA PRO A 175 28.48 -1.18 -24.13
C PRO A 175 29.88 -1.74 -24.41
N SER A 176 30.91 -1.06 -23.89
CA SER A 176 32.28 -1.56 -23.97
C SER A 176 32.47 -2.80 -23.10
N ASN A 177 33.56 -3.56 -23.30
CA ASN A 177 33.87 -4.71 -22.45
C ASN A 177 33.98 -4.30 -20.97
N ASP A 178 34.61 -3.16 -20.69
CA ASP A 178 34.73 -2.59 -19.34
C ASP A 178 33.36 -2.26 -18.73
N ASP A 179 32.40 -1.81 -19.56
CA ASP A 179 31.04 -1.54 -19.11
C ASP A 179 30.21 -2.83 -18.92
N LEU A 180 30.55 -3.91 -19.60
CA LEU A 180 29.92 -5.21 -19.39
C LEU A 180 30.38 -5.88 -18.08
N GLU A 181 31.53 -5.47 -17.53
CA GLU A 181 32.02 -5.97 -16.24
C GLU A 181 31.13 -5.57 -15.06
N CYS A 182 30.47 -4.40 -15.12
CA CYS A 182 29.51 -3.95 -14.11
C CYS A 182 28.18 -4.73 -14.12
N ILE A 183 27.96 -5.60 -15.12
CA ILE A 183 26.81 -6.49 -15.17
C ILE A 183 27.13 -7.76 -14.39
N HIS A 184 26.49 -7.98 -13.24
CA HIS A 184 26.73 -9.18 -12.43
C HIS A 184 25.93 -10.40 -12.90
N ASN A 185 24.93 -10.20 -13.75
CA ASN A 185 24.07 -11.28 -14.23
C ASN A 185 24.69 -12.04 -15.43
N GLU A 186 25.18 -13.24 -15.20
CA GLU A 186 25.81 -14.07 -16.24
C GLU A 186 24.88 -14.42 -17.41
N LYS A 187 23.55 -14.46 -17.20
CA LYS A 187 22.60 -14.71 -18.29
C LYS A 187 22.56 -13.55 -19.29
N VAL A 188 22.79 -12.33 -18.82
CA VAL A 188 22.84 -11.12 -19.66
C VAL A 188 24.16 -11.04 -20.42
N LYS A 189 25.28 -11.49 -19.84
CA LYS A 189 26.57 -11.56 -20.55
C LYS A 189 26.53 -12.50 -21.76
N LYS A 190 25.58 -13.44 -21.80
CA LYS A 190 25.33 -14.37 -22.91
C LYS A 190 24.25 -13.90 -23.87
N LEU A 191 23.56 -12.79 -23.61
CA LEU A 191 22.66 -12.20 -24.59
C LEU A 191 23.51 -11.68 -25.74
N ASP A 192 23.23 -12.13 -26.96
CA ASP A 192 23.80 -11.55 -28.17
C ASP A 192 23.31 -10.10 -28.30
N LEU A 193 24.02 -9.18 -27.66
CA LEU A 193 23.81 -7.75 -27.84
C LEU A 193 24.11 -7.43 -29.31
N PRO A 194 23.25 -6.63 -29.98
CA PRO A 194 23.41 -6.36 -31.40
C PRO A 194 24.83 -5.87 -31.72
N SER A 195 25.56 -6.62 -32.53
CA SER A 195 26.96 -6.32 -32.89
C SER A 195 27.12 -5.15 -33.87
N HIS A 196 26.02 -4.53 -34.30
CA HIS A 196 26.04 -3.42 -35.25
C HIS A 196 25.14 -2.26 -34.86
N CYS A 197 25.81 -1.14 -34.60
CA CYS A 197 25.26 0.14 -34.20
C CYS A 197 24.56 0.84 -35.38
N PHE A 198 23.28 1.16 -35.24
CA PHE A 198 22.91 2.51 -35.62
C PHE A 198 23.35 3.37 -34.45
N SER A 199 24.38 4.20 -34.62
CA SER A 199 24.43 5.44 -33.88
C SER A 199 23.29 6.27 -34.46
N LEU A 200 22.17 6.40 -33.75
CA LEU A 200 21.38 7.61 -33.91
C LEU A 200 22.31 8.74 -33.48
N ASN A 201 23.05 9.25 -34.46
CA ASN A 201 23.94 10.35 -34.28
C ASN A 201 23.04 11.53 -33.92
N TYR A 202 22.84 11.78 -32.63
CA TYR A 202 22.14 12.96 -32.14
C TYR A 202 22.77 14.24 -32.71
N LYS A 203 24.03 14.17 -33.18
CA LYS A 203 24.74 15.20 -33.95
C LYS A 203 24.19 15.44 -35.39
N LYS A 204 23.32 14.58 -35.92
CA LYS A 204 22.56 14.84 -37.17
C LYS A 204 21.29 15.64 -36.93
N ILE A 205 20.86 15.75 -35.68
CA ILE A 205 19.78 16.66 -35.32
C ILE A 205 20.43 18.04 -35.24
N ASN A 206 19.98 18.94 -36.10
CA ASN A 206 20.60 20.24 -36.33
C ASN A 206 20.27 21.20 -35.17
N PHE A 207 20.84 20.92 -34.00
CA PHE A 207 20.71 21.76 -32.83
C PHE A 207 21.71 22.92 -32.92
N LEU A 208 21.21 24.13 -32.69
CA LEU A 208 22.00 25.37 -32.73
C LEU A 208 23.00 25.49 -31.56
N ARG A 209 22.96 24.58 -30.57
CA ARG A 209 23.81 24.55 -29.38
C ARG A 209 24.30 23.13 -29.09
N LEU A 210 25.59 22.98 -28.79
CA LEU A 210 26.23 21.69 -28.47
C LEU A 210 26.07 21.31 -27.00
N ASP A 211 25.95 22.28 -26.09
CA ASP A 211 25.87 22.05 -24.64
C ASP A 211 24.72 21.11 -24.19
N PRO A 212 23.49 21.17 -24.74
CA PRO A 212 22.43 20.23 -24.36
C PRO A 212 22.72 18.80 -24.81
N LEU A 213 23.47 18.62 -25.91
CA LEU A 213 23.85 17.29 -26.40
C LEU A 213 24.96 16.68 -25.55
N ASP A 214 25.93 17.49 -25.12
CA ASP A 214 26.97 17.04 -24.20
C ASP A 214 26.36 16.60 -22.86
N MET A 215 25.48 17.42 -22.29
CA MET A 215 24.68 17.07 -21.10
C MET A 215 23.96 15.73 -21.29
N LEU A 216 23.30 15.54 -22.43
CA LEU A 216 22.55 14.32 -22.72
C LEU A 216 23.44 13.07 -22.78
N ASP A 217 24.65 13.18 -23.35
CA ASP A 217 25.63 12.09 -23.41
C ASP A 217 26.08 11.66 -22.00
N LYS A 218 26.29 12.63 -21.11
CA LYS A 218 26.65 12.40 -19.71
C LYS A 218 25.52 11.79 -18.87
N LEU A 219 24.28 12.22 -19.10
CA LEU A 219 23.09 11.69 -18.41
C LEU A 219 22.73 10.28 -18.92
N LEU A 220 22.89 10.01 -20.22
CA LEU A 220 22.57 8.72 -20.85
C LEU A 220 23.79 7.80 -20.99
N THR A 221 24.74 7.90 -20.06
CA THR A 221 25.87 6.97 -19.99
C THR A 221 25.40 5.60 -19.49
N PHE A 222 25.79 4.53 -20.20
CA PHE A 222 25.39 3.16 -19.88
C PHE A 222 25.81 2.75 -18.46
N ASN A 223 27.10 2.86 -18.17
CA ASN A 223 27.66 2.45 -16.88
C ASN A 223 27.20 3.41 -15.78
N PRO A 224 26.45 2.93 -14.77
CA PRO A 224 25.90 3.80 -13.73
C PRO A 224 26.97 4.49 -12.89
N ASP A 225 28.17 3.91 -12.75
CA ASP A 225 29.27 4.50 -11.98
C ASP A 225 29.99 5.64 -12.73
N LYS A 226 29.84 5.67 -14.07
CA LYS A 226 30.38 6.73 -14.93
C LYS A 226 29.33 7.78 -15.31
N ARG A 227 28.06 7.53 -15.00
CA ARG A 227 26.94 8.42 -15.28
C ARG A 227 27.00 9.61 -14.32
N TYR A 228 26.66 10.80 -14.81
CA TYR A 228 26.64 12.00 -13.97
C TYR A 228 25.76 11.81 -12.73
N THR A 229 26.21 12.40 -11.64
CA THR A 229 25.39 12.66 -10.46
C THR A 229 24.51 13.89 -10.69
N ALA A 230 23.52 14.11 -9.81
CA ALA A 230 22.69 15.30 -9.87
C ALA A 230 23.53 16.59 -9.70
N ASP A 231 24.51 16.56 -8.80
CA ASP A 231 25.41 17.69 -8.54
C ASP A 231 26.29 18.01 -9.77
N GLU A 232 26.87 16.99 -10.41
CA GLU A 232 27.64 17.16 -11.65
C GLU A 232 26.78 17.67 -12.81
N ALA A 233 25.52 17.22 -12.88
CA ALA A 233 24.55 17.68 -13.86
C ALA A 233 24.19 19.17 -13.64
N LEU A 234 23.94 19.59 -12.40
CA LEU A 234 23.64 20.99 -12.06
C LEU A 234 24.81 21.93 -12.40
N ALA A 235 26.05 21.50 -12.14
CA ALA A 235 27.25 22.25 -12.47
C ALA A 235 27.60 22.28 -13.98
N HIS A 236 26.84 21.61 -14.84
CA HIS A 236 27.14 21.51 -16.27
C HIS A 236 26.93 22.85 -17.01
N PRO A 237 27.75 23.21 -18.03
CA PRO A 237 27.63 24.47 -18.77
C PRO A 237 26.23 24.78 -19.33
N TYR A 238 25.46 23.75 -19.68
CA TYR A 238 24.07 23.89 -20.13
C TYR A 238 23.16 24.58 -19.10
N LEU A 239 23.40 24.37 -17.80
CA LEU A 239 22.64 24.92 -16.68
C LEU A 239 23.35 26.10 -16.00
N ALA A 240 24.50 26.55 -16.50
CA ALA A 240 25.35 27.56 -15.85
C ALA A 240 24.65 28.92 -15.60
N GLN A 241 23.60 29.25 -16.35
CA GLN A 241 22.82 30.48 -16.11
C GLN A 241 21.86 30.38 -14.91
N TYR A 242 21.58 29.16 -14.45
CA TYR A 242 20.64 28.86 -13.36
C TYR A 242 21.35 28.28 -12.12
N TYR A 243 22.49 27.62 -12.31
CA TYR A 243 23.25 26.98 -11.23
C TYR A 243 23.67 28.00 -10.17
N ASP A 244 23.23 27.76 -8.94
CA ASP A 244 23.63 28.52 -7.75
C ASP A 244 23.73 27.54 -6.57
N ALA A 245 24.97 27.23 -6.17
CA ALA A 245 25.23 26.27 -5.09
C ALA A 245 24.62 26.70 -3.74
N ASP A 246 24.40 28.01 -3.52
CA ASP A 246 23.80 28.52 -2.29
C ASP A 246 22.26 28.45 -2.30
N ASP A 247 21.64 28.30 -3.48
CA ASP A 247 20.19 28.18 -3.69
C ASP A 247 19.76 26.75 -4.08
N GLU A 248 20.63 25.76 -3.84
CA GLU A 248 20.39 24.33 -4.07
C GLU A 248 20.37 23.56 -2.74
N PRO A 249 19.28 23.67 -1.94
CA PRO A 249 19.25 23.11 -0.60
C PRO A 249 19.20 21.58 -0.62
N ILE A 250 20.04 20.97 0.22
CA ILE A 250 20.04 19.52 0.43
C ILE A 250 19.15 19.11 1.62
N CYS A 251 18.61 17.89 1.56
CA CYS A 251 17.92 17.30 2.70
C CYS A 251 18.94 16.89 3.79
N LEU A 252 19.02 17.66 4.88
CA LEU A 252 20.00 17.48 5.97
C LEU A 252 19.89 16.12 6.69
N THR A 253 18.70 15.53 6.70
CA THR A 253 18.44 14.24 7.34
C THR A 253 18.01 13.23 6.27
N PRO A 254 18.79 12.17 6.04
CA PRO A 254 18.41 11.12 5.10
C PRO A 254 17.08 10.49 5.47
N PHE A 255 16.30 10.11 4.45
CA PHE A 255 15.08 9.33 4.63
C PHE A 255 15.45 7.85 4.73
N THR A 256 15.21 7.25 5.89
CA THR A 256 15.62 5.87 6.19
C THR A 256 14.49 4.87 5.89
N TYR A 257 14.82 3.58 5.86
CA TYR A 257 13.82 2.52 5.73
C TYR A 257 12.79 2.51 6.88
N ASP A 258 13.23 2.84 8.09
CA ASP A 258 12.34 2.97 9.25
C ASP A 258 11.36 4.14 9.08
N ASP A 259 11.78 5.19 8.38
CA ASP A 259 10.87 6.26 7.97
C ASP A 259 9.88 5.81 6.89
N GLU A 260 10.22 4.82 6.04
CA GLU A 260 9.38 4.33 4.94
C GLU A 260 8.19 3.50 5.43
N LEU A 261 8.42 2.54 6.33
CA LEU A 261 7.39 1.60 6.80
C LEU A 261 7.31 1.46 8.32
N SER A 262 8.13 2.16 9.12
CA SER A 262 8.12 2.10 10.60
C SER A 262 8.13 0.68 11.16
N GLY A 263 9.04 -0.16 10.67
CA GLY A 263 9.18 -1.55 11.10
C GLY A 263 8.04 -2.47 10.67
N VAL A 264 7.17 -2.06 9.75
CA VAL A 264 6.08 -2.90 9.25
C VAL A 264 6.62 -3.90 8.22
N PRO A 265 6.44 -5.22 8.42
CA PRO A 265 6.91 -6.24 7.48
C PRO A 265 6.30 -6.06 6.09
N SER A 266 7.06 -6.41 5.05
CA SER A 266 6.56 -6.44 3.66
C SER A 266 5.35 -7.36 3.44
N THR A 267 5.07 -8.26 4.40
CA THR A 267 3.93 -9.20 4.42
C THR A 267 2.76 -8.73 5.30
N CYS A 268 2.79 -7.50 5.81
CA CYS A 268 1.73 -6.99 6.69
C CYS A 268 0.36 -6.91 6.01
N SER A 269 -0.71 -7.12 6.77
CA SER A 269 -2.07 -7.02 6.25
C SER A 269 -2.43 -5.57 5.87
N PRO A 270 -3.35 -5.35 4.91
CA PRO A 270 -3.88 -4.03 4.58
C PRO A 270 -4.47 -3.28 5.79
N ASP A 271 -4.97 -4.00 6.80
CA ASP A 271 -5.51 -3.41 8.02
C ASP A 271 -4.41 -2.77 8.89
N THR A 272 -3.24 -3.39 8.99
CA THR A 272 -2.07 -2.82 9.68
C THR A 272 -1.58 -1.55 8.96
N LEU A 273 -1.53 -1.58 7.63
CA LEU A 273 -1.17 -0.41 6.82
C LEU A 273 -2.22 0.72 6.95
N ARG A 274 -3.50 0.38 7.09
CA ARG A 274 -4.57 1.35 7.34
C ARG A 274 -4.40 2.05 8.70
N LYS A 275 -3.98 1.33 9.74
CA LYS A 275 -3.67 1.92 11.06
C LYS A 275 -2.49 2.90 10.98
N GLN A 276 -1.44 2.53 10.25
CA GLN A 276 -0.29 3.40 9.99
C GLN A 276 -0.70 4.68 9.25
N TYR A 277 -1.52 4.55 8.20
CA TYR A 277 -2.07 5.68 7.46
C TYR A 277 -2.88 6.62 8.36
N HIS A 278 -3.74 6.06 9.21
CA HIS A 278 -4.53 6.85 10.16
C HIS A 278 -3.65 7.59 11.17
N ARG A 279 -2.61 6.94 11.71
CA ARG A 279 -1.66 7.57 12.63
C ARG A 279 -0.98 8.79 11.97
N LEU A 280 -0.49 8.65 10.75
CA LEU A 280 0.15 9.73 10.00
C LEU A 280 -0.81 10.92 9.80
N LEU A 281 -2.09 10.66 9.47
CA LEU A 281 -3.09 11.72 9.35
C LEU A 281 -3.34 12.46 10.67
N LEU A 282 -3.33 11.75 11.80
CA LEU A 282 -3.49 12.37 13.12
C LEU A 282 -2.26 13.18 13.55
N GLU A 283 -1.06 12.75 13.18
CA GLU A 283 0.17 13.51 13.39
C GLU A 283 0.13 14.84 12.61
N TYR A 284 -0.38 14.82 11.38
CA TYR A 284 -0.51 16.02 10.55
C TYR A 284 -1.70 16.91 10.95
N HIS A 285 -2.80 16.30 11.40
CA HIS A 285 -4.01 16.98 11.85
C HIS A 285 -4.34 16.63 13.31
N PRO A 286 -3.58 17.14 14.29
CA PRO A 286 -3.82 16.85 15.69
C PRO A 286 -5.20 17.37 16.16
N ASP A 287 -5.74 18.40 15.51
CA ASP A 287 -7.10 18.91 15.74
C ASP A 287 -8.21 17.93 15.31
N LYS A 288 -7.84 16.92 14.52
CA LYS A 288 -8.71 15.82 14.09
C LYS A 288 -8.49 14.55 14.92
N CYS A 289 -7.75 14.63 16.03
CA CYS A 289 -7.65 13.53 16.99
C CYS A 289 -9.04 13.20 17.52
N PHE A 290 -9.64 12.16 16.94
CA PHE A 290 -10.91 11.62 17.39
C PHE A 290 -10.70 10.88 18.70
N ASP A 291 -11.69 11.00 19.58
CA ASP A 291 -11.82 10.19 20.79
C ASP A 291 -11.70 8.69 20.44
N VAL A 292 -10.76 7.99 21.06
CA VAL A 292 -10.31 6.62 20.69
C VAL A 292 -11.50 5.65 20.68
N GLU A 293 -12.49 5.86 21.56
CA GLU A 293 -13.72 5.07 21.65
C GLU A 293 -14.58 5.14 20.37
N LYS A 294 -14.59 6.27 19.66
CA LYS A 294 -15.36 6.41 18.40
C LYS A 294 -14.68 5.69 17.24
N LEU A 295 -13.36 5.54 17.26
CA LEU A 295 -12.60 4.81 16.25
C LEU A 295 -12.85 3.31 16.37
N GLU A 296 -12.81 2.78 17.59
CA GLU A 296 -13.20 1.40 17.87
C GLU A 296 -14.65 1.15 17.46
N ARG A 297 -15.54 2.11 17.72
CA ARG A 297 -16.92 2.08 17.21
C ARG A 297 -16.99 2.06 15.69
N TYR A 298 -16.22 2.88 14.96
CA TYR A 298 -16.24 2.88 13.49
C TYR A 298 -15.78 1.54 12.91
N TYR A 299 -14.68 0.97 13.44
CA TYR A 299 -14.20 -0.34 13.00
C TYR A 299 -15.16 -1.46 13.41
N SER A 300 -15.74 -1.38 14.61
CA SER A 300 -16.77 -2.30 15.08
C SER A 300 -18.01 -2.23 14.20
N ILE A 301 -18.50 -1.03 13.85
CA ILE A 301 -19.63 -0.82 12.95
C ILE A 301 -19.32 -1.36 11.54
N LYS A 302 -18.12 -1.09 11.00
CA LYS A 302 -17.74 -1.60 9.67
C LYS A 302 -17.65 -3.13 9.65
N ASN A 303 -17.11 -3.73 10.71
CA ASN A 303 -17.08 -5.18 10.88
C ASN A 303 -18.50 -5.74 11.06
N ALA A 304 -19.36 -5.08 11.83
CA ALA A 304 -20.76 -5.44 11.99
C ALA A 304 -21.51 -5.37 10.65
N PHE A 305 -21.30 -4.34 9.84
CA PHE A 305 -21.86 -4.25 8.48
C PHE A 305 -21.37 -5.39 7.59
N LYS A 306 -20.09 -5.74 7.67
CA LYS A 306 -19.51 -6.87 6.92
C LYS A 306 -20.11 -8.21 7.33
N ILE A 307 -20.31 -8.42 8.64
CA ILE A 307 -20.99 -9.60 9.19
C ILE A 307 -22.46 -9.62 8.75
N LEU A 308 -23.16 -8.50 8.83
CA LEU A 308 -24.57 -8.38 8.45
C LEU A 308 -24.82 -8.53 6.94
N SER A 309 -23.81 -8.24 6.11
CA SER A 309 -23.90 -8.37 4.65
C SER A 309 -23.58 -9.78 4.12
N ASP A 310 -23.14 -10.70 4.97
CA ASP A 310 -22.74 -12.06 4.60
C ASP A 310 -23.47 -13.06 5.51
N ASP A 311 -24.42 -13.81 4.94
CA ASP A 311 -25.29 -14.72 5.68
C ASP A 311 -24.51 -15.81 6.44
N THR A 312 -23.35 -16.23 5.92
CA THR A 312 -22.54 -17.28 6.55
C THR A 312 -21.78 -16.72 7.76
N LEU A 313 -21.18 -15.53 7.61
CA LEU A 313 -20.51 -14.84 8.71
C LEU A 313 -21.50 -14.45 9.81
N ARG A 314 -22.71 -14.04 9.43
CA ARG A 314 -23.78 -13.73 10.38
C ARG A 314 -24.19 -14.95 11.21
N GLN A 315 -24.43 -16.09 10.57
CA GLN A 315 -24.77 -17.34 11.27
C GLN A 315 -23.67 -17.77 12.23
N ASN A 316 -22.40 -17.68 11.82
CA ASN A 316 -21.27 -18.01 12.67
C ASN A 316 -21.15 -17.06 13.88
N TYR A 317 -21.36 -15.76 13.68
CA TYR A 317 -21.36 -14.79 14.77
C TYR A 317 -22.51 -15.02 15.75
N GLU A 318 -23.72 -15.31 15.25
CA GLU A 318 -24.89 -15.62 16.09
C GLU A 318 -24.70 -16.92 16.89
N GLN A 319 -24.07 -17.95 16.31
CA GLN A 319 -23.70 -19.18 17.02
C GLN A 319 -22.65 -18.92 18.10
N GLU A 320 -21.63 -18.11 17.82
CA GLU A 320 -20.58 -17.77 18.78
C GLU A 320 -21.14 -16.92 19.94
N GLN A 321 -22.02 -15.95 19.67
CA GLN A 321 -22.68 -15.17 20.73
C GLN A 321 -23.59 -16.04 21.62
N LYS A 322 -24.31 -17.01 21.04
CA LYS A 322 -25.05 -18.01 21.81
C LYS A 322 -24.12 -18.85 22.67
N ARG A 323 -22.99 -19.29 22.12
CA ARG A 323 -21.96 -20.06 22.84
C ARG A 323 -21.39 -19.26 24.01
N GLN A 324 -21.03 -17.99 23.81
CA GLN A 324 -20.49 -17.13 24.87
C GLN A 324 -21.52 -16.84 25.97
N THR A 325 -22.80 -16.67 25.61
CA THR A 325 -23.88 -16.50 26.59
C THR A 325 -24.09 -17.77 27.43
N LEU A 326 -23.94 -18.95 26.81
CA LEU A 326 -24.01 -20.24 27.49
C LEU A 326 -22.83 -20.47 28.43
N ILE A 327 -21.61 -20.07 28.03
CA ILE A 327 -20.40 -20.13 28.87
C ILE A 327 -20.53 -19.23 30.11
N MET A 328 -21.26 -18.12 30.02
CA MET A 328 -21.53 -17.22 31.16
C MET A 328 -22.57 -17.76 32.17
N MET A 329 -23.22 -18.90 31.91
CA MET A 329 -24.09 -19.59 32.87
C MET A 329 -23.43 -20.91 33.30
N PRO A 330 -22.47 -20.88 34.23
CA PRO A 330 -21.56 -21.99 34.48
C PRO A 330 -22.20 -23.22 35.12
N LEU A 331 -23.42 -23.11 35.64
CA LEU A 331 -24.12 -24.23 36.30
C LEU A 331 -25.60 -24.24 35.92
N LEU A 332 -26.06 -25.34 35.33
CA LEU A 332 -27.47 -25.59 35.05
C LEU A 332 -28.00 -26.67 36.01
N HIS A 333 -29.04 -26.35 36.79
CA HIS A 333 -29.70 -27.35 37.62
C HIS A 333 -30.81 -28.04 36.82
N VAL A 334 -30.79 -29.36 36.78
CA VAL A 334 -31.79 -30.20 36.10
C VAL A 334 -32.34 -31.20 37.11
N HIS A 335 -33.65 -31.37 37.17
CA HIS A 335 -34.26 -32.42 37.98
C HIS A 335 -34.28 -33.72 37.18
N ILE A 336 -34.02 -34.86 37.82
CA ILE A 336 -34.00 -36.14 37.10
C ILE A 336 -35.37 -36.47 36.46
N ASP A 337 -36.47 -36.08 37.11
CA ASP A 337 -37.84 -36.22 36.57
C ASP A 337 -38.09 -35.43 35.28
N ASP A 338 -37.27 -34.43 34.97
CA ASP A 338 -37.35 -33.64 33.74
C ASP A 338 -36.48 -34.23 32.61
N MET A 339 -35.83 -35.37 32.84
CA MET A 339 -35.01 -36.08 31.86
C MET A 339 -35.79 -37.24 31.23
N ASP A 340 -35.46 -37.56 29.97
CA ASP A 340 -36.12 -38.66 29.26
C ASP A 340 -35.54 -40.00 29.71
N GLU A 341 -36.37 -40.81 30.38
CA GLU A 341 -36.07 -42.17 30.79
C GLU A 341 -36.13 -43.12 29.58
N PHE A 342 -35.09 -43.92 29.40
CA PHE A 342 -35.12 -45.02 28.44
C PHE A 342 -34.49 -46.29 29.03
N VAL A 343 -35.09 -47.42 28.68
CA VAL A 343 -34.67 -48.74 29.12
C VAL A 343 -33.89 -49.39 27.99
N ASP A 344 -32.62 -49.71 28.25
CA ASP A 344 -31.80 -50.42 27.27
C ASP A 344 -32.27 -51.89 27.18
N ASN A 345 -32.65 -52.30 25.96
CA ASN A 345 -33.36 -53.57 25.72
C ASN A 345 -32.52 -54.82 26.03
N ASP A 346 -31.19 -54.70 26.06
CA ASP A 346 -30.28 -55.82 26.28
C ASP A 346 -29.78 -55.94 27.74
N SER A 347 -29.93 -54.91 28.58
CA SER A 347 -29.30 -54.86 29.91
C SER A 347 -30.27 -54.66 31.09
N ARG A 348 -31.57 -54.39 30.87
CA ARG A 348 -32.54 -53.98 31.93
C ARG A 348 -32.08 -52.80 32.79
N ASN A 349 -31.09 -52.05 32.32
CA ASN A 349 -30.60 -50.86 33.00
C ASN A 349 -31.42 -49.64 32.59
N ILE A 350 -31.79 -48.83 33.57
CA ILE A 350 -32.51 -47.57 33.36
C ILE A 350 -31.45 -46.48 33.14
N SER A 351 -31.59 -45.69 32.09
CA SER A 351 -30.74 -44.53 31.82
C SER A 351 -31.60 -43.31 31.55
N TYR A 352 -31.08 -42.14 31.90
CA TYR A 352 -31.74 -40.87 31.64
C TYR A 352 -30.93 -40.06 30.63
N SER A 353 -31.61 -39.41 29.70
CA SER A 353 -30.98 -38.52 28.72
C SER A 353 -31.46 -37.08 28.86
N TYR A 354 -30.54 -36.16 28.59
CA TYR A 354 -30.81 -34.73 28.59
C TYR A 354 -30.13 -34.07 27.39
N ASP A 355 -30.90 -33.31 26.62
CA ASP A 355 -30.39 -32.51 25.53
C ASP A 355 -29.68 -31.26 26.07
N CYS A 356 -28.35 -31.24 26.00
CA CYS A 356 -27.57 -30.06 26.33
C CYS A 356 -27.92 -28.92 25.38
N ARG A 357 -27.87 -27.67 25.86
CA ARG A 357 -28.19 -26.47 25.06
C ARG A 357 -27.31 -26.27 23.82
N CYS A 358 -26.14 -26.92 23.74
CA CYS A 358 -25.30 -26.95 22.54
C CYS A 358 -25.71 -28.02 21.52
N GLY A 359 -26.77 -28.80 21.78
CA GLY A 359 -27.26 -29.90 20.94
C GLY A 359 -26.58 -31.24 21.18
N THR A 360 -25.77 -31.37 22.23
CA THR A 360 -25.12 -32.64 22.61
C THR A 360 -26.02 -33.42 23.57
N LEU A 361 -26.34 -34.67 23.24
CA LEU A 361 -27.10 -35.55 24.13
C LEU A 361 -26.20 -36.05 25.27
N LEU A 362 -26.62 -35.83 26.51
CA LEU A 362 -25.94 -36.31 27.70
C LEU A 362 -26.71 -37.48 28.29
N THR A 363 -26.01 -38.56 28.64
CA THR A 363 -26.62 -39.76 29.22
C THR A 363 -26.11 -40.01 30.64
N VAL A 364 -27.03 -40.36 31.54
CA VAL A 364 -26.75 -40.78 32.92
C VAL A 364 -27.05 -42.27 33.01
N GLU A 365 -26.00 -43.06 33.19
CA GLU A 365 -26.11 -44.51 33.33
C GLU A 365 -26.26 -44.94 34.80
N ASN A 366 -26.64 -46.19 35.01
CA ASN A 366 -27.02 -46.76 36.30
C ASN A 366 -26.00 -46.56 37.44
N ASP A 367 -24.71 -46.61 37.14
CA ASP A 367 -23.65 -46.44 38.16
C ASP A 367 -23.66 -45.02 38.76
N LYS A 368 -23.98 -44.00 37.94
CA LYS A 368 -24.12 -42.62 38.40
C LYS A 368 -25.47 -42.39 39.07
N LEU A 369 -26.53 -43.11 38.66
CA LEU A 369 -27.83 -43.05 39.33
C LEU A 369 -27.75 -43.53 40.80
N GLN A 370 -26.92 -44.55 41.09
CA GLN A 370 -26.65 -44.96 42.47
C GLN A 370 -25.96 -43.86 43.28
N GLU A 371 -25.04 -43.10 42.68
CA GLU A 371 -24.44 -41.90 43.29
C GLU A 371 -25.48 -40.81 43.58
N LEU A 372 -26.48 -40.62 42.70
CA LEU A 372 -27.59 -39.69 42.93
C LEU A 372 -28.44 -40.10 44.13
N GLU A 373 -28.69 -41.40 44.32
CA GLU A 373 -29.47 -41.90 45.46
C GLU A 373 -28.76 -41.68 46.79
N ILE A 374 -27.43 -41.73 46.80
CA ILE A 374 -26.61 -41.58 48.02
C ILE A 374 -26.35 -40.11 48.34
N ASN A 375 -25.98 -39.31 47.33
CA ASN A 375 -25.50 -37.93 47.52
C ASN A 375 -26.56 -36.87 47.22
N GLY A 376 -27.73 -37.26 46.67
CA GLY A 376 -28.84 -36.36 46.30
C GLY A 376 -28.59 -35.51 45.05
N THR A 377 -27.35 -35.45 44.55
CA THR A 377 -26.95 -34.69 43.37
C THR A 377 -25.81 -35.39 42.60
N ILE A 378 -25.81 -35.30 41.27
CA ILE A 378 -24.67 -35.68 40.40
C ILE A 378 -24.29 -34.47 39.56
N ILE A 379 -23.00 -34.29 39.29
CA ILE A 379 -22.52 -33.26 38.38
C ILE A 379 -21.97 -33.92 37.11
N ILE A 380 -22.42 -33.43 35.96
CA ILE A 380 -21.96 -33.87 34.64
C ILE A 380 -21.51 -32.64 33.85
N GLU A 381 -20.35 -32.75 33.21
CA GLU A 381 -19.84 -31.70 32.34
C GLU A 381 -20.04 -32.10 30.87
N CYS A 382 -20.57 -31.18 30.06
CA CYS A 382 -20.69 -31.40 28.63
C CYS A 382 -19.33 -31.22 27.95
N GLU A 383 -18.79 -32.27 27.33
CA GLU A 383 -17.47 -32.22 26.66
C GLU A 383 -17.40 -31.20 25.51
N ASN A 384 -18.53 -30.84 24.90
CA ASN A 384 -18.57 -29.94 23.74
C ASN A 384 -18.61 -28.44 24.12
N CYS A 385 -19.33 -28.09 25.19
CA CYS A 385 -19.49 -26.69 25.62
C CYS A 385 -18.93 -26.38 27.01
N SER A 386 -18.36 -27.37 27.68
CA SER A 386 -17.82 -27.27 29.06
C SER A 386 -18.86 -26.76 30.08
N MET A 387 -20.15 -26.93 29.79
CA MET A 387 -21.23 -26.55 30.69
C MET A 387 -21.35 -27.60 31.79
N THR A 388 -21.29 -27.17 33.04
CA THR A 388 -21.53 -28.01 34.20
C THR A 388 -23.03 -28.11 34.45
N ILE A 389 -23.55 -29.33 34.54
CA ILE A 389 -24.96 -29.63 34.81
C ILE A 389 -25.03 -30.38 36.14
N GLU A 390 -25.73 -29.78 37.10
CA GLU A 390 -26.02 -30.44 38.38
C GLU A 390 -27.41 -31.07 38.29
N ILE A 391 -27.44 -32.39 38.29
CA ILE A 391 -28.66 -33.19 38.27
C ILE A 391 -29.04 -33.47 39.72
N ARG A 392 -30.27 -33.12 40.10
CA ARG A 392 -30.81 -33.35 41.44
C ARG A 392 -31.92 -34.40 41.41
N LYS A 393 -32.02 -35.16 42.50
CA LYS A 393 -33.12 -36.10 42.72
C LYS A 393 -34.41 -35.39 43.06
#